data_AF-A0A0Q4TX38-F1
#
_entry.id   AF-A0A0Q4TX38-F1
#
_cell.length_a   1.000
_cell.length_b   1.000
_cell.length_c   1.000
_cell.angle_alpha   90.00
_cell.angle_beta   90.00
_cell.angle_gamma   90.00
#
_symmetry.space_group_name_H-M   'P 1'
#
loop_
_entity.id
_entity.type
_entity.pdbx_description
1 polymer ?
#
loop_
_entity_poly.entity_id
_entity_poly.type
_entity_poly.pdbx_seq_one_letter_code
_entity_poly.pdbx_strand_id
1 'polypeptide(L)'
;MLPALGVCALGLIAVFLLHDRAEECVEVRRRNWVALAAITGGVSIWCTHFLSMLAYRDPLPLGLDLPLTLTSIAAPCLTIWIALGHIRRRRDLAGCLAVGGLTMIGIGAMHLIGMAALIVPAQIRYDP
;
A
#
# COMPACT_ATOMS: atom_id res chain seq x y z
N MET A 1 3.35 -10.23 14.31
CA MET A 1 3.25 -10.81 12.94
C MET A 1 1.85 -11.33 12.59
N LEU A 2 1.19 -12.12 13.46
CA LEU A 2 -0.21 -12.56 13.27
C LEU A 2 -1.21 -11.45 12.84
N PRO A 3 -1.24 -10.25 13.47
CA PRO A 3 -2.18 -9.20 13.06
C PRO A 3 -1.91 -8.65 11.65
N ALA A 4 -0.65 -8.57 11.23
CA ALA A 4 -0.30 -8.08 9.89
C ALA A 4 -0.77 -9.04 8.79
N LEU A 5 -0.64 -10.35 9.01
CA LEU A 5 -1.17 -11.38 8.10
C LEU A 5 -2.71 -11.29 8.00
N GLY A 6 -3.38 -11.05 9.13
CA GLY A 6 -4.83 -10.86 9.16
C GLY A 6 -5.27 -9.66 8.32
N VAL A 7 -4.61 -8.51 8.48
CA VAL A 7 -4.91 -7.31 7.68
C VAL A 7 -4.63 -7.52 6.19
N CYS A 8 -3.53 -8.19 5.85
CA CYS A 8 -3.21 -8.56 4.47
C CYS A 8 -4.32 -9.41 3.83
N ALA A 9 -4.74 -10.49 4.51
CA ALA A 9 -5.76 -11.40 4.00
C ALA A 9 -7.12 -10.71 3.86
N LEU A 10 -7.55 -9.94 4.87
CA LEU A 10 -8.79 -9.17 4.83
C LEU A 10 -8.76 -8.11 3.72
N GLY A 11 -7.63 -7.42 3.56
CA GLY A 11 -7.43 -6.44 2.50
C GLY A 11 -7.54 -7.05 1.11
N LEU A 12 -6.87 -8.18 0.88
CA LEU A 12 -6.95 -8.92 -0.37
C LEU A 12 -8.39 -9.30 -0.71
N ILE A 13 -9.11 -9.91 0.24
CA ILE A 13 -10.51 -10.31 0.08
C ILE A 13 -11.39 -9.11 -0.23
N ALA A 14 -11.24 -8.02 0.52
CA ALA A 14 -12.03 -6.81 0.32
C ALA A 14 -11.79 -6.20 -1.07
N VAL A 15 -10.54 -6.14 -1.54
CA VAL A 15 -10.21 -5.64 -2.88
C VAL A 15 -10.85 -6.50 -3.97
N PHE A 16 -10.77 -7.83 -3.86
CA PHE A 16 -11.39 -8.72 -4.84
C PHE A 16 -12.91 -8.57 -4.88
N LEU A 17 -13.57 -8.52 -3.72
CA LEU A 17 -15.02 -8.31 -3.63
C LEU A 17 -15.44 -6.96 -4.22
N LEU A 18 -14.69 -5.89 -3.95
CA LEU A 18 -14.96 -4.56 -4.50
C LEU A 18 -14.75 -4.52 -6.01
N HIS A 19 -13.75 -5.24 -6.53
CA HIS A 19 -13.49 -5.35 -7.96
C HIS A 19 -14.60 -6.11 -8.68
N ASP A 20 -15.05 -7.24 -8.11
CA ASP A 20 -16.15 -8.05 -8.63
C ASP A 20 -17.45 -7.23 -8.70
N ARG A 21 -17.78 -6.52 -7.61
CA ARG A 21 -18.91 -5.57 -7.58
C ARG A 21 -18.79 -4.43 -8.58
N ALA A 22 -17.57 -4.02 -8.92
CA ALA A 22 -17.35 -3.01 -9.93
C ALA A 22 -17.74 -3.53 -11.33
N GLU A 23 -17.49 -4.81 -11.63
CA GLU A 23 -17.82 -5.43 -12.93
C GLU A 23 -19.33 -5.56 -13.14
N GLU A 24 -20.11 -5.75 -12.07
CA GLU A 24 -21.59 -5.86 -12.11
C GLU A 24 -22.31 -4.50 -12.27
N CYS A 25 -21.63 -3.37 -12.11
CA CYS A 25 -22.25 -2.05 -12.02
C CYS A 25 -22.15 -1.22 -13.32
N VAL A 26 -23.10 -0.29 -13.50
CA VAL A 26 -23.07 0.76 -14.54
C VAL A 26 -21.84 1.66 -14.36
N GLU A 27 -21.29 2.18 -15.47
CA GLU A 27 -19.97 2.85 -15.56
C GLU A 27 -19.67 3.89 -14.46
N VAL A 28 -20.66 4.71 -14.05
CA VAL A 28 -20.48 5.72 -12.99
C VAL A 28 -20.27 5.06 -11.61
N ARG A 29 -21.12 4.08 -11.26
CA ARG A 29 -21.00 3.31 -9.99
C ARG A 29 -19.75 2.44 -10.00
N ARG A 30 -19.42 1.85 -11.15
CA ARG A 30 -18.19 1.06 -11.35
C ARG A 30 -16.93 1.87 -11.05
N ARG A 31 -16.87 3.15 -11.48
CA ARG A 31 -15.72 4.02 -11.17
C ARG A 31 -15.54 4.24 -9.67
N ASN A 32 -16.64 4.38 -8.93
CA ASN A 32 -16.62 4.55 -7.48
C ASN A 32 -16.13 3.27 -6.79
N TRP A 33 -16.57 2.09 -7.25
CA TRP A 33 -16.10 0.81 -6.72
C TRP A 33 -14.61 0.55 -7.00
N VAL A 34 -14.11 0.93 -8.18
CA VAL A 34 -12.68 0.84 -8.49
C VAL A 34 -11.85 1.79 -7.63
N ALA A 35 -12.34 3.01 -7.37
CA ALA A 35 -11.67 3.93 -6.45
C ALA A 35 -11.63 3.38 -5.02
N LEU A 36 -12.74 2.79 -4.54
CA LEU A 36 -12.79 2.12 -3.25
C LEU A 36 -11.80 0.95 -3.18
N ALA A 37 -11.78 0.08 -4.19
CA ALA A 37 -10.84 -1.04 -4.28
C ALA A 37 -9.37 -0.57 -4.22
N ALA A 38 -9.03 0.52 -4.92
CA ALA A 38 -7.69 1.09 -4.90
C ALA A 38 -7.30 1.63 -3.51
N ILE A 39 -8.20 2.35 -2.85
CA ILE A 39 -7.98 2.87 -1.49
C ILE A 39 -7.82 1.71 -0.52
N THR A 40 -8.70 0.72 -0.55
CA THR A 40 -8.63 -0.46 0.33
C THR A 40 -7.32 -1.22 0.13
N GLY A 41 -6.88 -1.41 -1.12
CA GLY A 41 -5.61 -2.06 -1.43
C GLY A 41 -4.40 -1.28 -0.89
N GLY A 42 -4.36 0.03 -1.13
CA GLY A 42 -3.26 0.89 -0.66
C GLY A 42 -3.19 0.98 0.86
N VAL A 43 -4.34 1.11 1.53
CA VAL A 43 -4.44 1.07 3.01
C VAL A 43 -3.96 -0.27 3.56
N SER A 44 -4.31 -1.38 2.92
CA SER A 44 -3.90 -2.71 3.38
C SER A 44 -2.38 -2.92 3.31
N ILE A 45 -1.74 -2.47 2.24
CA ILE A 45 -0.27 -2.51 2.08
C ILE A 45 0.40 -1.64 3.15
N TRP A 46 -0.08 -0.41 3.30
CA TRP A 46 0.42 0.53 4.29
C TRP A 46 0.30 -0.02 5.71
N CYS A 47 -0.88 -0.55 6.08
CA CYS A 47 -1.10 -1.19 7.36
C CYS A 47 -0.15 -2.35 7.58
N THR A 48 0.04 -3.23 6.59
CA THR A 48 0.92 -4.40 6.73
C THR A 48 2.36 -3.97 7.07
N HIS A 49 2.86 -2.93 6.40
CA HIS A 49 4.19 -2.39 6.65
C HIS A 49 4.30 -1.81 8.06
N PHE A 50 3.44 -0.87 8.45
CA PHE A 50 3.52 -0.25 9.77
C PHE A 50 3.18 -1.20 10.92
N LEU A 51 2.18 -2.07 10.78
CA LEU A 51 1.90 -3.11 11.78
C LEU A 51 3.07 -4.08 11.95
N SER A 52 3.85 -4.33 10.89
CA SER A 52 5.06 -5.14 11.01
C SER A 52 6.15 -4.43 11.82
N MET A 53 6.33 -3.13 11.62
CA MET A 53 7.27 -2.29 12.38
C MET A 53 6.85 -2.13 13.84
N LEU A 54 5.58 -1.87 14.13
CA LEU A 54 5.08 -1.78 15.52
C LEU A 54 5.15 -3.13 16.24
N ALA A 55 5.13 -4.25 15.51
CA ALA A 55 5.29 -5.57 16.09
C ALA A 55 6.75 -5.89 16.44
N TYR A 56 7.73 -5.15 15.90
CA TYR A 56 9.12 -5.23 16.34
C TYR A 56 9.23 -4.62 17.73
N ARG A 57 9.62 -5.45 18.70
CA ARG A 57 9.93 -5.03 20.07
C ARG A 57 11.43 -4.84 20.19
N ASP A 58 11.93 -3.68 19.75
CA ASP A 58 13.29 -3.27 20.05
C ASP A 58 13.39 -2.61 21.43
N PRO A 59 14.57 -2.70 22.10
CA PRO A 59 14.82 -2.01 23.36
C PRO A 59 14.94 -0.48 23.23
N LEU A 60 14.95 0.06 22.00
CA LEU A 60 14.99 1.50 21.74
C LEU A 60 13.58 2.07 21.51
N PRO A 61 13.24 3.24 22.07
CA PRO A 61 11.98 3.91 21.79
C PRO A 61 11.97 4.39 20.33
N LEU A 62 11.25 3.68 19.47
CA LEU A 62 10.98 4.07 18.09
C LEU A 62 9.89 5.15 18.09
N GLY A 63 10.24 6.36 17.64
CA GLY A 63 9.26 7.39 17.31
C GLY A 63 8.77 7.24 15.87
N LEU A 64 7.53 7.63 15.60
CA LEU A 64 6.96 7.69 14.25
C LEU A 64 6.60 9.14 13.95
N ASP A 65 7.10 9.66 12.83
CA ASP A 65 6.67 10.94 12.31
C ASP A 65 5.33 10.75 11.57
N LEU A 66 4.22 11.11 12.25
CA LEU A 66 2.86 10.95 11.74
C LEU A 66 2.62 11.57 10.34
N PRO A 67 3.05 12.81 10.03
CA PRO A 67 2.85 13.39 8.71
C PRO A 67 3.54 12.60 7.58
N LEU A 68 4.77 12.12 7.77
CA LEU A 68 5.45 11.27 6.79
C LEU A 68 4.75 9.91 6.65
N THR A 69 4.32 9.34 7.77
CA THR A 69 3.58 8.07 7.81
C THR A 69 2.28 8.16 7.02
N LEU A 70 1.51 9.25 7.19
CA LEU A 70 0.25 9.47 6.49
C LEU A 70 0.47 9.79 5.00
N THR A 71 1.51 10.54 4.64
CA THR A 71 1.80 10.84 3.23
C THR A 71 2.25 9.60 2.45
N SER A 72 2.88 8.63 3.12
CA SER A 72 3.31 7.36 2.48
C SER A 72 2.16 6.52 1.90
N ILE A 73 0.93 6.65 2.42
CA ILE A 73 -0.24 5.90 1.95
C ILE A 73 -0.72 6.32 0.55
N ALA A 74 -0.38 7.54 0.13
CA ALA A 74 -0.83 8.09 -1.14
C ALA A 74 -0.20 7.34 -2.33
N ALA A 75 1.07 6.95 -2.22
CA ALA A 75 1.80 6.25 -3.28
C ALA A 75 1.16 4.90 -3.72
N PRO A 76 0.87 3.95 -2.81
CA PRO A 76 0.25 2.68 -3.21
C PRO A 76 -1.20 2.90 -3.67
N CYS A 77 -1.97 3.79 -3.03
CA CYS A 77 -3.33 4.10 -3.48
C CYS A 77 -3.38 4.61 -4.93
N LEU A 78 -2.49 5.56 -5.29
CA LEU A 78 -2.45 6.13 -6.64
C LEU A 78 -2.02 5.10 -7.68
N THR A 79 -0.98 4.31 -7.40
CA THR A 79 -0.45 3.32 -8.35
C THR A 79 -1.44 2.17 -8.58
N ILE A 80 -2.12 1.69 -7.54
CA ILE A 80 -3.19 0.68 -7.67
C ILE A 80 -4.38 1.24 -8.44
N TRP A 81 -4.76 2.50 -8.20
CA TRP A 81 -5.85 3.14 -8.95
C TRP A 81 -5.55 3.21 -10.46
N ILE A 82 -4.32 3.58 -10.83
CA ILE A 82 -3.86 3.58 -12.23
C ILE A 82 -3.88 2.16 -12.80
N ALA A 83 -3.38 1.18 -12.06
CA ALA A 83 -3.35 -0.21 -12.50
C ALA A 83 -4.75 -0.78 -12.77
N LEU A 84 -5.68 -0.61 -11.83
CA LEU A 84 -7.07 -1.05 -12.00
C LEU A 84 -7.79 -0.29 -13.14
N GLY A 85 -7.50 1.00 -13.29
CA GLY A 85 -8.02 1.82 -14.38
C GLY A 85 -7.53 1.37 -15.76
N HIS A 86 -6.27 0.94 -15.85
CA HIS A 86 -5.64 0.46 -17.07
C HIS A 86 -6.14 -0.93 -17.48
N ILE A 87 -6.10 -1.90 -16.55
CA ILE A 87 -6.56 -3.29 -16.76
C ILE A 87 -8.03 -3.32 -17.22
N ARG A 88 -8.83 -2.35 -16.77
CA ARG A 88 -10.22 -2.18 -17.21
C ARG A 88 -10.34 -1.78 -18.69
N ARG A 89 -9.46 -0.93 -19.21
CA ARG A 89 -9.55 -0.41 -20.58
C ARG A 89 -8.90 -1.37 -21.58
N ARG A 90 -7.77 -1.97 -21.23
CA ARG A 90 -7.01 -2.87 -22.10
C ARG A 90 -6.36 -3.97 -21.25
N ARG A 91 -6.47 -5.20 -21.72
CA ARG A 91 -5.83 -6.40 -21.12
C ARG A 91 -4.67 -6.89 -21.98
N ASP A 92 -3.84 -5.98 -22.45
CA ASP A 92 -2.62 -6.32 -23.17
C ASP A 92 -1.47 -6.63 -22.19
N LEU A 93 -0.62 -7.59 -22.56
CA LEU A 93 0.47 -8.06 -21.69
C LEU A 93 1.46 -6.95 -21.33
N ALA A 94 1.81 -6.10 -22.31
CA ALA A 94 2.75 -5.00 -22.13
C ALA A 94 2.19 -3.95 -21.16
N GLY A 95 0.92 -3.57 -21.31
CA GLY A 95 0.21 -2.68 -20.41
C GLY A 95 0.13 -3.23 -18.99
N CYS A 96 -0.23 -4.50 -18.83
CA CYS A 96 -0.26 -5.19 -17.53
C CYS A 96 1.12 -5.21 -16.85
N LEU A 97 2.20 -5.47 -17.59
CA LEU A 97 3.56 -5.43 -17.07
C LEU A 97 3.96 -4.00 -16.64
N ALA A 98 3.62 -2.99 -17.46
CA ALA A 98 3.94 -1.60 -17.16
C ALA A 98 3.24 -1.12 -15.87
N VAL A 99 1.93 -1.39 -15.71
CA VAL A 99 1.21 -0.99 -14.50
C VAL A 99 1.56 -1.85 -13.28
N GLY A 100 1.95 -3.11 -13.47
CA GLY A 100 2.53 -3.95 -12.43
C GLY A 100 3.85 -3.37 -11.91
N GLY A 101 4.74 -2.97 -12.81
CA GLY A 101 6.00 -2.30 -12.47
C GLY A 101 5.76 -0.96 -11.75
N LEU A 102 4.80 -0.17 -12.22
CA LEU A 102 4.39 1.08 -11.56
C LEU A 102 3.91 0.84 -10.12
N THR A 103 3.12 -0.22 -9.91
CA THR A 103 2.62 -0.59 -8.57
C THR A 103 3.78 -1.00 -7.65
N MET A 104 4.76 -1.75 -8.16
CA MET A 104 5.97 -2.10 -7.40
C MET A 104 6.80 -0.88 -7.01
N ILE A 105 6.94 0.10 -7.92
CA ILE A 105 7.60 1.37 -7.62
C ILE A 105 6.82 2.14 -6.53
N GLY A 106 5.48 2.15 -6.59
CA GLY A 106 4.63 2.76 -5.57
C GLY A 106 4.80 2.14 -4.19
N ILE A 107 4.88 0.81 -4.12
CA ILE A 107 5.15 0.06 -2.88
C ILE A 107 6.56 0.37 -2.37
N GLY A 108 7.56 0.40 -3.24
CA GLY A 108 8.94 0.75 -2.89
C GLY A 108 9.06 2.18 -2.36
N ALA A 109 8.40 3.15 -2.98
CA ALA A 109 8.35 4.53 -2.49
C ALA A 109 7.69 4.61 -1.11
N MET A 110 6.57 3.92 -0.90
CA MET A 110 5.92 3.84 0.41
C MET A 110 6.84 3.25 1.47
N HIS A 111 7.59 2.19 1.13
CA HIS A 111 8.54 1.58 2.03
C HIS A 111 9.67 2.53 2.42
N LEU A 112 10.25 3.25 1.45
CA LEU A 112 11.32 4.22 1.70
C LEU A 112 10.84 5.41 2.54
N ILE A 113 9.66 5.95 2.22
CA ILE A 113 9.07 7.04 3.00
C ILE A 113 8.71 6.56 4.42
N GLY A 114 8.18 5.33 4.55
CA GLY A 114 7.87 4.73 5.84
C GLY A 114 9.10 4.51 6.71
N MET A 115 10.20 4.03 6.12
CA MET A 115 11.50 3.90 6.79
C MET A 115 12.07 5.26 7.20
N ALA A 116 11.92 6.29 6.36
CA ALA A 116 12.35 7.65 6.68
C ALA A 116 11.53 8.30 7.82
N ALA A 117 10.31 7.80 8.08
CA ALA A 117 9.47 8.27 9.18
C ALA A 117 9.90 7.74 10.56
N LEU A 118 10.82 6.77 10.60
CA LEU A 118 11.32 6.20 11.85
C LEU A 118 12.30 7.17 12.53
N ILE A 119 11.94 7.59 13.73
CA ILE A 119 12.80 8.39 14.60
C ILE A 119 13.51 7.40 15.53
N VAL A 120 14.78 7.11 15.22
CA VAL A 120 15.62 6.22 16.03
C VAL A 120 16.64 7.05 16.80
N PRO A 121 16.67 7.00 18.15
CA PRO A 121 17.70 7.67 18.95
C PRO A 121 19.00 6.84 18.94
N ALA A 122 19.54 6.53 17.76
CA ALA A 122 20.79 5.80 17.60
C ALA A 122 21.90 6.76 17.16
N GLN A 123 22.91 6.95 18.01
CA GLN A 123 24.16 7.59 17.59
C GLN A 123 25.07 6.54 16.95
N ILE A 124 25.34 6.70 15.66
CA ILE A 124 26.31 5.87 14.94
C ILE A 124 27.70 6.31 15.40
N ARG A 125 28.31 5.54 16.31
CA ARG A 125 29.70 5.75 16.72
C ARG A 125 30.57 4.77 15.95
N TYR A 126 31.35 5.29 15.01
CA TYR A 126 32.43 4.55 14.38
C TYR A 126 33.58 4.46 15.38
N ASP A 127 33.92 3.25 15.80
CA ASP A 127 35.17 2.99 16.53
C ASP A 127 36.24 2.63 15.48
N PRO A 128 37.31 3.43 15.35
CA PRO A 128 38.38 3.18 14.37
C PRO A 128 39.22 1.95 14.68
#